data_AF-A0A6J5J7W4-F1
#
_entry.id   AF-A0A6J5J7W4-F1
#
_cell.length_a   1.000
_cell.length_b   1.000
_cell.length_c   1.000
_cell.angle_alpha   90.00
_cell.angle_beta   90.00
_cell.angle_gamma   90.00
#
_symmetry.space_group_name_H-M   'P 1'
#
loop_
_entity.id
_entity.type
_entity.pdbx_description
1 polymer ?
#
loop_
_entity_poly.entity_id
_entity_poly.type
_entity_poly.pdbx_seq_one_letter_code
_entity_poly.pdbx_strand_id
1 'polypeptide(L)' 'MATILSGYAPNILPVDIEISQMWGHLRVPDPTHELDKLIAATALINDLTVVTRNVADFARTGVRLLNPFD' A
#
# COMPACT_ATOMS: atom_id res chain seq x y z
N MET A 1 -17.63 12.11 -13.24
CA MET A 1 -16.37 11.33 -13.35
C MET A 1 -15.15 12.22 -13.60
N ALA A 2 -15.18 13.12 -14.58
CA ALA A 2 -14.04 14.01 -14.88
C ALA A 2 -13.52 14.79 -13.65
N THR A 3 -14.41 15.39 -12.85
CA THR A 3 -14.04 16.16 -11.64
C THR A 3 -13.36 15.33 -10.55
N ILE A 4 -13.69 14.04 -10.42
CA ILE A 4 -13.07 13.16 -9.43
C ILE A 4 -11.66 12.78 -9.89
N LEU A 5 -11.52 12.34 -11.14
CA LEU A 5 -10.21 11.95 -11.68
C LEU A 5 -9.25 13.13 -11.71
N SER A 6 -9.68 14.31 -12.16
CA SER A 6 -8.82 15.50 -12.18
C SER A 6 -8.51 16.03 -10.78
N GLY A 7 -9.47 15.99 -9.85
CA GLY A 7 -9.29 16.49 -8.49
C GLY A 7 -8.35 15.65 -7.64
N TYR A 8 -8.31 14.33 -7.86
CA TYR A 8 -7.47 13.41 -7.10
C TYR A 8 -6.20 12.96 -7.82
N ALA A 9 -6.02 13.28 -9.11
CA ALA A 9 -4.82 12.91 -9.87
C ALA A 9 -3.48 13.20 -9.15
N PRO A 10 -3.29 14.34 -8.45
CA PRO A 10 -2.06 14.60 -7.71
C PRO A 10 -1.81 13.63 -6.54
N ASN A 11 -2.84 12.94 -6.06
CA ASN A 11 -2.80 12.01 -4.92
C ASN A 11 -2.82 10.54 -5.38
N ILE A 12 -2.75 10.27 -6.69
CA ILE A 12 -2.62 8.91 -7.23
C ILE A 12 -1.13 8.61 -7.35
N LEU A 13 -0.61 7.79 -6.44
CA LEU A 13 0.80 7.43 -6.41
C LEU A 13 1.11 6.41 -7.50
N PRO A 14 2.09 6.67 -8.39
CA PRO A 14 2.55 5.69 -9.35
C PRO A 14 3.32 4.56 -8.65
N VAL A 15 3.35 3.37 -9.27
CA VAL A 15 4.24 2.28 -8.84
C VAL A 15 5.52 2.40 -9.64
N ASP A 16 6.62 2.75 -8.97
CA ASP A 16 7.95 2.88 -9.56
C ASP A 16 8.86 1.70 -9.19
N ILE A 17 10.15 1.84 -9.53
CA ILE A 17 11.16 0.79 -9.30
C ILE A 17 11.37 0.54 -7.80
N GLU A 18 11.41 1.58 -6.97
CA GLU A 18 11.65 1.45 -5.53
C GLU A 18 10.48 0.72 -4.85
N ILE A 19 9.25 1.09 -5.22
CA ILE A 19 8.04 0.40 -4.77
C ILE A 19 8.04 -1.05 -5.23
N SER A 20 8.41 -1.31 -6.48
CA SER A 20 8.47 -2.67 -7.04
C SER A 20 9.49 -3.57 -6.33
N GLN A 21 10.66 -3.01 -5.95
CA GLN A 21 11.68 -3.74 -5.19
C GLN A 21 11.21 -4.05 -3.77
N MET A 22 10.63 -3.07 -3.07
CA MET A 22 10.06 -3.27 -1.74
C MET A 22 8.93 -4.30 -1.78
N TRP A 23 8.07 -4.24 -2.80
CA TRP A 23 7.02 -5.22 -3.02
C TRP A 23 7.58 -6.63 -3.18
N GLY A 24 8.64 -6.79 -3.98
CA GLY A 24 9.35 -8.07 -4.12
C GLY A 24 9.90 -8.57 -2.78
N HIS A 25 10.50 -7.69 -1.98
CA HIS A 25 11.01 -8.02 -0.64
C HIS A 25 9.91 -8.54 0.30
N LEU A 26 8.77 -7.85 0.35
CA LEU A 26 7.63 -8.25 1.20
C LEU A 26 7.01 -9.60 0.80
N ARG A 27 7.25 -10.06 -0.44
CA ARG A 27 6.71 -11.31 -0.99
C ARG A 27 7.62 -12.52 -0.80
N VAL A 28 8.76 -12.38 -0.14
CA VAL A 28 9.70 -13.49 0.11
C VAL A 28 9.80 -13.74 1.62
N PRO A 29 9.70 -15.00 2.08
CA PRO A 29 9.47 -16.23 1.30
C PRO A 29 8.00 -16.48 0.93
N ASP A 30 7.08 -15.63 1.39
CA ASP A 30 5.64 -15.84 1.26
C ASP A 30 5.01 -14.95 0.17
N PRO A 31 4.58 -15.53 -0.97
CA PRO A 31 4.09 -14.76 -2.12
C PRO A 31 2.60 -14.37 -2.04
N THR A 32 1.88 -14.78 -0.99
CA THR A 32 0.44 -14.51 -0.80
C THR A 32 0.15 -13.01 -0.59
N HIS A 33 -1.11 -12.60 -0.73
CA HIS A 33 -1.56 -11.21 -0.53
C HIS A 33 -0.79 -10.20 -1.40
N GLU A 34 -0.67 -10.50 -2.69
CA GLU A 34 0.21 -9.75 -3.59
C GLU A 34 -0.17 -8.26 -3.70
N LEU A 35 -1.46 -7.92 -3.80
CA LEU A 35 -1.91 -6.54 -3.93
C LEU A 35 -1.81 -5.78 -2.60
N ASP A 36 -2.11 -6.44 -1.47
CA ASP A 36 -1.94 -5.83 -0.15
C ASP A 36 -0.48 -5.49 0.12
N LYS A 37 0.43 -6.40 -0.23
CA LYS A 37 1.88 -6.16 -0.14
C LYS A 37 2.34 -5.06 -1.09
N LEU A 38 1.70 -4.86 -2.24
CA LEU A 38 1.99 -3.73 -3.14
C LEU A 38 1.55 -2.40 -2.51
N ILE A 39 0.35 -2.36 -1.94
CA ILE A 39 -0.16 -1.18 -1.21
C ILE A 39 0.75 -0.85 -0.01
N ALA A 40 1.16 -1.88 0.75
CA ALA A 40 2.09 -1.73 1.87
C ALA A 40 3.45 -1.20 1.41
N ALA A 41 4.01 -1.73 0.32
CA ALA A 41 5.25 -1.25 -0.26
C ALA A 41 5.16 0.22 -0.67
N THR A 42 4.08 0.61 -1.37
CA THR A 42 3.83 2.02 -1.73
C THR A 42 3.82 2.91 -0.49
N ALA A 43 3.11 2.51 0.57
CA ALA A 43 3.02 3.28 1.79
C ALA A 43 4.37 3.34 2.54
N LEU A 44 5.15 2.26 2.59
CA LEU A 44 6.47 2.25 3.22
C LEU A 44 7.45 3.19 2.51
N ILE A 45 7.51 3.16 1.17
CA ILE A 45 8.40 4.03 0.39
C ILE A 45 8.01 5.51 0.51
N ASN A 46 6.72 5.81 0.61
CA ASN A 46 6.22 7.18 0.70
C ASN A 46 6.03 7.68 2.15
N ASP A 47 6.45 6.91 3.16
CA ASP A 47 6.23 7.20 4.59
C ASP A 47 4.76 7.52 4.93
N LEU A 48 3.84 6.65 4.50
CA LEU A 48 2.39 6.77 4.71
C LEU A 48 1.83 5.72 5.66
N THR A 49 0.59 5.95 6.09
CA THR A 49 -0.22 5.00 6.87
C THR A 49 -1.28 4.38 5.96
N VAL A 50 -1.41 3.06 5.98
CA VAL A 50 -2.49 2.34 5.27
C VAL A 50 -3.74 2.39 6.12
N VAL A 51 -4.80 2.97 5.58
CA VAL A 51 -6.13 2.97 6.20
C VAL A 51 -6.91 1.77 5.67
N THR A 52 -7.21 0.79 6.53
CA THR A 52 -7.86 -0.45 6.11
C THR A 52 -8.62 -1.12 7.24
N ARG A 53 -9.75 -1.76 6.90
CA ARG A 53 -10.42 -2.71 7.80
C ARG A 53 -9.72 -4.07 7.88
N ASN A 54 -8.88 -4.38 6.89
CA ASN A 54 -8.20 -5.66 6.75
C ASN A 54 -6.83 -5.63 7.41
N VAL A 55 -6.79 -5.35 8.71
CA VAL A 55 -5.53 -5.16 9.46
C VAL A 55 -4.66 -6.44 9.42
N ALA A 56 -5.28 -7.61 9.43
CA ALA A 56 -4.59 -8.90 9.51
C ALA A 56 -3.63 -9.14 8.34
N ASP A 57 -4.05 -8.84 7.11
CA ASP A 57 -3.25 -9.10 5.92
C ASP A 57 -2.04 -8.15 5.80
N PHE A 58 -2.11 -6.98 6.43
CA PHE A 58 -1.04 -5.98 6.44
C PHE A 58 -0.12 -6.10 7.66
N ALA A 59 -0.54 -6.76 8.74
CA ALA A 59 0.15 -6.76 10.04
C ALA A 59 1.62 -7.21 9.96
N ARG A 60 1.96 -8.09 9.00
CA ARG A 60 3.32 -8.62 8.83
C ARG A 60 4.21 -7.81 7.88
N THR A 61 3.67 -6.76 7.25
CA THR A 61 4.41 -5.94 6.28
C THR A 61 5.28 -4.85 6.92
N GLY A 62 5.01 -4.50 8.19
CA GLY A 62 5.70 -3.41 8.90
C GLY A 62 5.17 -2.01 8.60
N VAL A 63 4.18 -1.87 7.71
CA VAL A 63 3.54 -0.58 7.44
C VAL A 63 2.70 -0.10 8.63
N ARG A 64 2.59 1.23 8.80
CA ARG A 64 1.65 1.81 9.77
C ARG A 64 0.22 1.56 9.32
N LEU A 65 -0.65 1.19 10.26
CA LEU A 65 -2.03 0.83 10.01
C LEU A 65 -2.98 1.70 10.82
N LEU A 66 -4.10 2.07 10.21
CA LEU A 66 -5.25 2.69 10.86
C LEU A 66 -6.52 1.97 10.40
N ASN A 67 -7.26 1.36 11.32
CA ASN A 67 -8.58 0.84 11.01
C ASN A 67 -9.63 1.93 11.29
N PRO A 68 -10.36 2.42 10.28
CA PRO A 68 -11.31 3.51 10.46
C PRO A 68 -12.64 3.08 11.11
N PHE A 69 -12.78 1.79 11.43
CA PHE A 69 -13.97 1.21 12.04
C PHE A 69 -13.77 0.76 13.49
N ASP A 70 -12.56 0.92 14.03
CA ASP A 70 -12.30 0.75 15.46
C ASP A 70 -12.82 1.96 16.26
#